data_AF-A0A3D3KT35-F1
#
_entry.id   AF-A0A3D3KT35-F1
#
_cell.length_a   1.000
_cell.length_b   1.000
_cell.length_c   1.000
_cell.angle_alpha   90.00
_cell.angle_beta   90.00
_cell.angle_gamma   90.00
#
_symmetry.space_group_name_H-M   'P 1'
#
loop_
_entity.id
_entity.type
_entity.pdbx_description
1 polymer ?
#
loop_
_entity_poly.entity_id
_entity_poly.type
_entity_poly.pdbx_seq_one_letter_code
_entity_poly.pdbx_strand_id
1 'polypeptide(L)'
;HPEHPIQLVIAGKSHPADDAGKKMIQDLVRFTDDPKVRHRIAFLPNYDIAMARTLFPGCDVWLNNPLRPLEACGTSGMKAAINGSLNLSVMDGWWDEMYDGE
;
A
#
# COMPACT_ATOMS: atom_id res chain seq x y z
N HIS A 1 -8.97 8.71 -15.50
CA HIS A 1 -9.33 8.29 -16.86
C HIS A 1 -10.77 7.76 -16.81
N PRO A 2 -11.69 8.19 -17.68
CA PRO A 2 -13.11 7.82 -17.58
C PRO A 2 -13.37 6.33 -17.82
N GLU A 3 -12.58 5.67 -18.66
CA GLU A 3 -12.74 4.23 -18.96
C GLU A 3 -11.94 3.32 -18.02
N HIS A 4 -10.93 3.87 -17.34
CA HIS A 4 -10.03 3.15 -16.43
C HIS A 4 -9.80 3.99 -15.18
N PRO A 5 -10.82 4.12 -14.31
CA PRO A 5 -10.66 4.85 -13.06
C PRO A 5 -9.62 4.15 -12.18
N ILE A 6 -8.78 4.93 -11.52
CA ILE A 6 -7.81 4.43 -10.54
C ILE A 6 -8.46 4.55 -9.17
N GLN A 7 -8.42 3.44 -8.40
CA GLN A 7 -8.78 3.42 -6.99
C GLN A 7 -7.54 3.15 -6.16
N LEU A 8 -7.32 3.97 -5.13
CA LEU A 8 -6.27 3.78 -4.15
C LEU A 8 -6.87 3.21 -2.87
N VAL A 9 -6.40 2.04 -2.46
CA VAL A 9 -6.76 1.42 -1.19
C VAL A 9 -5.56 1.50 -0.26
N ILE A 10 -5.71 2.19 0.86
CA ILE A 10 -4.65 2.38 1.85
C ILE A 10 -5.10 1.73 3.14
N ALA A 11 -4.25 0.88 3.72
CA ALA A 11 -4.55 0.17 4.95
C ALA A 11 -3.32 0.15 5.85
N GLY A 12 -3.51 0.36 7.16
CA GLY A 12 -2.39 0.38 8.08
C GLY A 12 -2.75 0.74 9.52
N LYS A 13 -1.76 0.60 10.39
CA LYS A 13 -1.82 0.97 11.81
C LYS A 13 -0.54 1.72 12.16
N SER A 14 -0.64 2.73 13.01
CA SER A 14 0.51 3.33 13.67
C SER A 14 0.73 2.66 15.02
N HIS A 15 1.99 2.56 15.46
CA HIS A 15 2.29 2.11 16.81
C HIS A 15 1.70 3.11 17.83
N PRO A 16 1.18 2.67 19.00
CA PRO A 16 0.58 3.58 19.99
C PRO A 16 1.53 4.67 20.50
N ALA A 17 2.83 4.39 20.54
CA ALA A 17 3.87 5.35 20.94
C ALA A 17 4.41 6.22 19.78
N ASP A 18 3.94 6.02 18.55
CA ASP A 18 4.36 6.81 17.38
C ASP A 18 3.34 7.93 17.12
N ASP A 19 3.54 9.08 17.76
CA ASP A 19 2.68 10.26 17.61
C ASP A 19 2.71 10.84 16.20
N ALA A 20 3.86 10.78 15.53
CA ALA A 20 4.01 11.28 14.17
C ALA A 20 3.22 10.41 13.18
N GLY A 21 3.35 9.09 13.27
CA GLY A 21 2.59 8.13 12.45
C GLY A 21 1.08 8.23 12.69
N LYS A 22 0.64 8.39 13.95
CA LYS A 22 -0.77 8.61 14.28
C LYS A 22 -1.32 9.88 13.62
N LYS A 23 -0.57 10.99 13.68
CA LYS A 23 -0.96 12.25 13.03
C LYS A 23 -1.03 12.11 11.51
N MET A 24 -0.05 11.45 10.90
CA MET A 24 -0.04 11.20 9.45
C MET A 24 -1.27 10.38 9.01
N ILE A 25 -1.64 9.33 9.73
CA ILE A 25 -2.85 8.56 9.45
C ILE A 25 -4.11 9.42 9.59
N GLN A 26 -4.21 10.27 10.63
CA GLN A 26 -5.36 11.16 10.81
C GLN A 26 -5.51 12.16 9.66
N ASP A 27 -4.40 12.76 9.22
CA ASP A 27 -4.40 13.71 8.11
C ASP A 27 -4.75 13.00 6.78
N LEU A 28 -4.28 11.77 6.59
CA LEU A 28 -4.68 10.94 5.45
C LEU A 28 -6.17 10.64 5.46
N VAL A 29 -6.75 10.18 6.59
CA VAL A 29 -8.18 9.89 6.70
C VAL A 29 -9.02 11.12 6.37
N ARG A 30 -8.66 12.29 6.94
CA ARG A 30 -9.33 13.57 6.63
C ARG A 30 -9.27 13.90 5.15
N PHE A 31 -8.12 13.67 4.51
CA PHE A 31 -7.97 13.88 3.08
C PHE A 31 -8.85 12.91 2.27
N THR A 32 -8.90 11.63 2.64
CA THR A 32 -9.73 10.64 1.94
C THR A 32 -11.23 10.90 2.08
N ASP A 33 -11.66 11.59 3.14
CA ASP A 33 -13.07 11.95 3.36
C ASP A 33 -13.55 13.15 2.53
N ASP A 34 -12.65 13.94 1.91
CA ASP A 34 -13.03 15.08 1.08
C ASP A 34 -13.91 14.60 -0.11
N PRO A 35 -15.11 15.18 -0.31
CA PRO A 35 -16.02 14.83 -1.41
C PRO A 35 -15.36 14.80 -2.79
N LYS A 36 -14.31 15.60 -3.01
CA LYS A 36 -13.56 15.67 -4.27
C LYS A 36 -12.75 14.40 -4.56
N VAL A 37 -12.35 13.63 -3.55
CA VAL A 37 -11.46 12.46 -3.72
C VAL A 37 -12.00 11.17 -3.11
N ARG A 38 -13.00 11.21 -2.21
CA ARG A 38 -13.56 10.04 -1.52
C ARG A 38 -14.09 8.92 -2.43
N HIS A 39 -14.37 9.24 -3.69
CA HIS A 39 -14.80 8.27 -4.71
C HIS A 39 -13.63 7.51 -5.37
N ARG A 40 -12.37 7.84 -5.02
CA ARG A 40 -11.16 7.22 -5.59
C ARG A 40 -10.20 6.68 -4.54
N ILE A 41 -10.30 7.11 -3.27
CA ILE A 41 -9.37 6.70 -2.23
C ILE A 41 -10.15 6.15 -1.05
N ALA A 42 -9.82 4.93 -0.64
CA ALA A 42 -10.40 4.28 0.52
C ALA A 42 -9.31 4.02 1.56
N PHE A 43 -9.51 4.54 2.78
CA PHE A 43 -8.69 4.17 3.92
C PHE A 43 -9.38 3.05 4.70
N LEU A 44 -8.69 1.92 4.88
CA LEU A 44 -9.18 0.76 5.64
C LEU A 44 -8.48 0.70 7.00
N PRO A 45 -9.19 1.00 8.10
CA PRO A 45 -8.60 0.95 9.42
C PRO A 45 -8.37 -0.49 9.85
N ASN A 46 -7.50 -0.66 10.84
CA ASN A 46 -7.29 -1.92 11.53
C ASN A 46 -6.80 -3.09 10.66
N TYR A 47 -6.00 -2.82 9.62
CA TYR A 47 -5.36 -3.84 8.78
C TYR A 47 -4.82 -5.04 9.57
N ASP A 48 -5.19 -6.24 9.15
CA ASP A 48 -4.79 -7.50 9.73
C ASP A 48 -4.68 -8.59 8.65
N ILE A 49 -4.38 -9.82 9.07
CA ILE A 49 -4.21 -10.95 8.16
C ILE A 49 -5.54 -11.33 7.47
N ALA A 50 -6.67 -11.18 8.15
CA ALA A 50 -7.97 -11.50 7.56
C ALA A 50 -8.30 -10.54 6.40
N MET A 51 -8.07 -9.24 6.61
CA MET A 51 -8.19 -8.22 5.57
C MET A 51 -7.20 -8.47 4.42
N ALA A 52 -5.94 -8.79 4.74
CA ALA A 52 -4.91 -9.07 3.75
C ALA A 52 -5.31 -10.17 2.76
N ARG A 53 -5.96 -11.24 3.24
CA ARG A 53 -6.43 -12.35 2.39
C ARG A 53 -7.45 -11.91 1.33
N THR A 54 -8.21 -10.85 1.60
CA THR A 54 -9.15 -10.26 0.64
C THR A 54 -8.46 -9.26 -0.27
N LEU A 55 -7.52 -8.47 0.26
CA LEU A 55 -6.86 -7.41 -0.50
C LEU A 55 -5.88 -7.94 -1.54
N PHE A 56 -5.07 -8.95 -1.23
CA PHE A 56 -4.04 -9.43 -2.16
C PHE A 56 -4.61 -9.96 -3.49
N PRO A 57 -5.61 -10.86 -3.51
CA PRO A 57 -6.17 -11.34 -4.77
C PRO A 57 -6.95 -10.27 -5.57
N GLY A 58 -7.39 -9.20 -4.90
CA GLY A 58 -8.14 -8.10 -5.51
C GLY A 58 -7.29 -6.90 -5.91
N CYS A 59 -5.96 -7.00 -5.80
CA CYS A 59 -5.05 -5.91 -6.08
C CYS A 59 -4.48 -6.03 -7.50
N ASP A 60 -4.71 -5.02 -8.35
CA ASP A 60 -4.10 -4.98 -9.68
C ASP A 60 -2.63 -4.53 -9.62
N VAL A 61 -2.35 -3.49 -8.82
CA VAL A 61 -1.02 -2.90 -8.65
C VAL A 61 -0.71 -2.70 -7.17
N TRP A 62 0.33 -3.36 -6.69
CA TRP A 62 0.82 -3.26 -5.31
C TRP A 62 1.92 -2.20 -5.20
N LEU A 63 1.64 -1.14 -4.45
CA LEU A 63 2.57 -0.02 -4.23
C LEU A 63 3.39 -0.23 -2.96
N ASN A 64 4.71 -0.23 -3.09
CA ASN A 64 5.63 -0.14 -1.96
C ASN A 64 6.77 0.84 -2.26
N ASN A 65 6.74 1.99 -1.61
CA ASN A 65 7.72 3.07 -1.78
C ASN A 65 8.44 3.41 -0.46
N PRO A 66 9.19 2.47 0.14
CA PRO A 66 9.97 2.76 1.33
C PRO A 66 11.07 3.79 1.04
N LEU A 67 11.52 4.48 2.11
CA LEU A 67 12.71 5.30 2.02
C LEU A 67 13.94 4.41 1.99
N ARG A 68 14.77 4.53 0.95
CA ARG A 68 16.01 3.75 0.86
C ARG A 68 17.07 4.19 1.87
N PRO A 69 17.87 3.26 2.42
CA PRO A 69 17.83 1.79 2.30
C PRO A 69 17.18 1.14 3.54
N LEU A 70 16.00 1.60 3.95
CA LEU A 70 15.42 1.25 5.26
C LEU A 70 14.53 0.01 5.21
N GLU A 71 14.18 -0.50 4.03
CA GLU A 71 13.41 -1.74 3.90
C GLU A 71 14.36 -2.92 3.73
N ALA A 72 14.46 -3.78 4.76
CA ALA A 72 15.32 -4.94 4.68
C ALA A 72 14.84 -5.98 3.65
N CYS A 73 13.52 -6.15 3.49
CA CYS A 73 12.94 -7.13 2.58
C CYS A 73 11.55 -6.67 2.09
N GLY A 74 10.48 -6.93 2.85
CA GLY A 74 9.12 -6.58 2.45
C GLY A 74 8.34 -7.75 1.84
N THR A 75 7.94 -8.72 2.67
CA THR A 75 7.21 -9.93 2.23
C THR A 75 5.83 -9.66 1.61
N SER A 76 5.28 -8.45 1.76
CA SER A 76 4.00 -8.08 1.16
C SER A 76 4.09 -8.01 -0.37
N GLY A 77 5.20 -7.53 -0.93
CA GLY A 77 5.40 -7.52 -2.38
C GLY A 77 5.49 -8.93 -2.96
N MET A 78 6.15 -9.86 -2.26
CA MET A 78 6.17 -11.29 -2.64
C MET A 78 4.75 -11.88 -2.70
N LYS A 79 3.91 -11.57 -1.70
CA LYS A 79 2.51 -12.02 -1.66
C LYS A 79 1.71 -11.43 -2.81
N ALA A 80 1.91 -10.15 -3.13
CA ALA A 80 1.27 -9.50 -4.27
C ALA A 80 1.67 -10.16 -5.59
N ALA A 81 2.96 -10.41 -5.82
CA ALA A 81 3.45 -11.08 -7.02
C ALA A 81 2.84 -12.48 -7.20
N ILE A 82 2.77 -13.29 -6.14
CA ILE A 82 2.17 -14.63 -6.18
C ILE A 82 0.66 -14.58 -6.49
N ASN A 83 -0.02 -13.49 -6.13
CA ASN A 83 -1.44 -13.27 -6.46
C ASN A 83 -1.66 -12.63 -7.84
N GLY A 84 -0.59 -12.41 -8.63
CA GLY A 84 -0.69 -11.84 -9.98
C GLY A 84 -0.78 -10.32 -10.03
N SER A 85 -0.56 -9.62 -8.91
CA SER A 85 -0.49 -8.15 -8.89
C SER A 85 0.82 -7.65 -9.48
N LEU A 86 0.79 -6.53 -10.20
CA LEU A 86 1.99 -5.82 -10.62
C LEU A 86 2.60 -5.09 -9.43
N ASN A 87 3.92 -5.17 -9.25
CA ASN A 87 4.60 -4.40 -8.20
C ASN A 87 5.03 -3.03 -8.75
N LEU A 88 4.71 -1.98 -8.02
CA LEU A 88 5.18 -0.61 -8.25
C LEU A 88 6.07 -0.22 -7.05
N SER A 89 7.38 -0.38 -7.24
CA SER A 89 8.35 -0.28 -6.15
C SER A 89 9.62 0.49 -6.50
N VAL A 90 10.39 0.81 -5.46
CA VAL A 90 11.79 1.25 -5.56
C VAL A 90 12.72 0.03 -5.39
N MET A 91 13.91 0.08 -6.00
CA MET A 91 14.96 -0.94 -5.81
C MET A 91 15.50 -0.89 -4.38
N ASP A 92 14.79 -1.55 -3.45
CA ASP A 92 15.13 -1.75 -2.03
C ASP A 92 14.48 -3.06 -1.54
N GLY A 93 15.02 -3.64 -0.47
CA GLY A 93 14.54 -4.88 0.10
C GLY A 93 14.42 -6.02 -0.92
N TRP A 94 13.29 -6.74 -0.89
CA TRP A 94 13.03 -7.90 -1.75
C TRP A 94 12.91 -7.55 -3.23
N TRP A 95 12.53 -6.29 -3.53
CA TRP A 95 12.32 -5.89 -4.91
C TRP A 95 13.63 -5.89 -5.70
N ASP A 96 14.73 -5.58 -5.02
CA ASP A 96 16.09 -5.67 -5.58
C ASP A 96 16.49 -7.13 -5.90
N GLU A 97 15.87 -8.13 -5.25
CA GLU A 97 16.09 -9.55 -5.54
C GLU A 97 15.29 -10.04 -6.76
N MET A 98 14.09 -9.50 -6.97
CA MET A 98 13.19 -9.90 -8.07
C MET A 98 13.51 -9.17 -9.38
N TYR A 99 13.90 -7.90 -9.30
CA TYR A 99 14.15 -7.08 -10.48
C TYR A 99 15.40 -7.56 -11.24
N ASP A 100 15.21 -8.08 -12.45
CA ASP A 100 16.28 -8.58 -13.33
C ASP A 100 16.80 -7.52 -14.31
N GLY A 101 16.08 -6.42 -14.49
CA GLY A 101 16.52 -5.25 -15.25
C GLY A 101 16.49 -5.42 -16.77
N GLU A 102 15.89 -6.50 -17.28
CA GLU A 102 15.66 -6.77 -18.70
C GLU A 102 14.23 -6.43 -19.16
#